data_AF-A0AAW7AGP1-F1
#
_entry.id   AF-A0AAW7AGP1-F1
#
_cell.length_a   1.000
_cell.length_b   1.000
_cell.length_c   1.000
_cell.angle_alpha   90.00
_cell.angle_beta   90.00
_cell.angle_gamma   90.00
#
_symmetry.space_group_name_H-M   'P 1'
#
loop_
_entity.id
_entity.type
_entity.pdbx_description
1 polymer ?
#
loop_
_entity_poly.entity_id
_entity_poly.type
_entity_poly.pdbx_seq_one_letter_code
_entity_poly.pdbx_strand_id
1 'polypeptide(L)'
;MSRELGVAKIIDNYTLVISGGKDHEIQVDDQIAILDLNGVEIKDPFSGELLGHYPLVKDKVKVIQVYEKFSICKTLYKQNSINSKVISNSLKLSQTGLISKNNIKTRKRLNIESSKVNDEDARYKSNKPIKIGDIVVVER
;
A
#
# COMPACT_ATOMS: atom_id res chain seq x y z
N MET A 1 -8.41 -7.84 24.06
CA MET A 1 -9.16 -7.04 23.07
C MET A 1 -8.16 -6.24 22.27
N SER A 2 -7.94 -6.62 21.01
CA SER A 2 -7.12 -5.83 20.09
C SER A 2 -7.85 -4.50 19.87
N ARG A 3 -7.27 -3.39 20.34
CA ARG A 3 -7.84 -2.07 20.06
C ARG A 3 -7.58 -1.74 18.60
N GLU A 4 -8.65 -1.40 17.88
CA GLU A 4 -8.53 -0.87 16.52
C GLU A 4 -7.76 0.45 16.57
N LEU A 5 -6.73 0.54 15.75
CA LEU A 5 -5.99 1.78 15.56
C LEU A 5 -6.65 2.56 14.43
N GLY A 6 -6.71 3.88 14.59
CA GLY A 6 -7.26 4.73 13.55
C GLY A 6 -6.54 6.07 13.43
N VAL A 7 -6.90 6.82 12.39
CA VAL A 7 -6.45 8.20 12.19
C VAL A 7 -7.11 9.07 13.27
N ALA A 8 -6.31 9.53 14.23
CA ALA A 8 -6.77 10.36 15.33
C ALA A 8 -6.85 11.85 14.94
N LYS A 9 -5.94 12.32 14.08
CA LYS A 9 -5.90 13.72 13.64
C LYS A 9 -5.15 13.86 12.31
N ILE A 10 -5.57 14.80 11.47
CA ILE A 10 -4.84 15.23 10.27
C ILE A 10 -4.25 16.61 10.57
N ILE A 11 -2.93 16.74 10.48
CA ILE A 11 -2.22 18.00 10.78
C ILE A 11 -2.14 18.84 9.51
N ASP A 12 -1.73 18.22 8.42
CA ASP A 12 -1.64 18.82 7.09
C ASP A 12 -1.75 17.72 6.00
N ASN A 13 -1.55 18.10 4.74
CA ASN A 13 -1.65 17.18 3.60
C ASN A 13 -0.57 16.07 3.57
N TYR A 14 0.45 16.16 4.42
CA TYR A 14 1.58 15.26 4.45
C TYR A 14 1.78 14.58 5.81
N THR A 15 1.05 15.01 6.84
CA THR A 15 1.30 14.65 8.23
C THR A 15 -0.02 14.34 8.95
N LEU A 16 -0.08 13.20 9.61
CA LEU A 16 -1.23 12.75 10.39
C LEU A 16 -0.80 12.07 11.69
N VAL A 17 -1.75 11.91 12.59
CA VAL A 17 -1.59 11.25 13.89
C VAL A 17 -2.47 10.02 13.92
N ILE A 18 -1.91 8.89 14.35
CA ILE A 18 -2.65 7.65 14.59
C ILE A 18 -2.81 7.39 16.08
N SER A 19 -3.90 6.73 16.47
CA SER A 19 -4.22 6.36 17.85
C SER A 19 -3.41 5.16 18.38
N GLY A 20 -2.21 4.95 17.86
CA GLY A 20 -1.29 3.86 18.23
C GLY A 20 0.10 4.40 18.50
N GLY A 21 0.76 3.88 19.53
CA GLY A 21 2.06 4.35 20.02
C GLY A 21 2.89 3.19 20.57
N LYS A 22 3.78 3.48 21.52
CA LYS A 22 4.61 2.46 22.18
C LYS A 22 3.78 1.36 22.83
N ASP A 23 2.62 1.70 23.39
CA ASP A 23 1.68 0.74 24.00
C ASP A 23 1.16 -0.32 23.01
N HIS A 24 1.29 -0.03 21.71
CA HIS A 24 0.85 -0.89 20.60
C HIS A 24 2.04 -1.41 19.79
N GLU A 25 3.25 -1.36 20.36
CA GLU A 25 4.50 -1.83 19.74
C GLU A 25 4.81 -1.18 18.38
N ILE A 26 4.38 0.08 18.19
CA ILE A 26 4.71 0.85 17.00
C ILE A 26 6.11 1.44 17.15
N GLN A 27 6.92 1.31 16.11
CA GLN A 27 8.28 1.81 16.06
C GLN A 27 8.42 2.93 15.03
N VAL A 28 9.45 3.75 15.22
CA VAL A 28 9.87 4.70 14.18
C VAL A 28 10.27 3.90 12.96
N ASP A 29 9.95 4.43 11.79
CA ASP A 29 10.12 3.81 10.48
C ASP A 29 9.11 2.74 10.06
N ASP A 30 8.19 2.33 10.95
CA ASP A 30 7.09 1.43 10.58
C ASP A 30 6.23 2.02 9.44
N GLN A 31 5.77 1.15 8.55
CA GLN A 31 4.80 1.51 7.51
C GLN A 31 3.39 1.27 8.01
N ILE A 32 2.53 2.25 7.81
CA ILE A 32 1.13 2.22 8.21
C ILE A 32 0.27 2.35 6.96
N ALA A 33 -0.60 1.36 6.74
CA ALA A 33 -1.61 1.40 5.69
C ALA A 33 -2.92 1.95 6.28
N ILE A 34 -3.49 2.97 5.63
CA ILE A 34 -4.81 3.52 5.97
C ILE A 34 -5.84 2.82 5.08
N LEU A 35 -6.88 2.26 5.70
CA LEU A 35 -7.83 1.40 5.01
C LEU A 35 -9.16 2.10 4.71
N ASP A 36 -9.77 1.70 3.60
CA ASP A 36 -11.17 1.88 3.27
C ASP A 36 -11.88 0.53 3.45
N LEU A 37 -12.53 0.35 4.61
CA LEU A 37 -13.22 -0.91 4.93
C LEU A 37 -14.39 -1.18 3.98
N ASN A 38 -15.01 -0.13 3.47
CA ASN A 38 -16.10 -0.19 2.49
C ASN A 38 -15.53 -0.27 1.06
N GLY A 39 -14.46 -1.04 0.87
CA GLY A 39 -13.75 -1.17 -0.39
C GLY A 39 -14.60 -1.87 -1.46
N VAL A 40 -14.10 -2.98 -2.01
CA VAL A 40 -14.81 -3.70 -3.08
C VAL A 40 -15.89 -4.58 -2.48
N GLU A 41 -17.13 -4.44 -2.95
CA GLU A 41 -18.20 -5.38 -2.61
C GLU A 41 -17.92 -6.74 -3.26
N ILE A 42 -17.91 -7.79 -2.45
CA ILE A 42 -17.85 -9.17 -2.93
C ILE A 42 -19.26 -9.74 -2.86
N LYS A 43 -19.79 -10.18 -4.00
CA LYS A 43 -21.11 -10.81 -4.11
C LYS A 43 -20.97 -12.25 -4.59
N ASP A 44 -21.84 -13.11 -4.09
CA ASP A 44 -21.97 -14.47 -4.61
C ASP A 44 -22.49 -14.40 -6.06
N PRO A 45 -21.79 -15.00 -7.04
CA PRO A 45 -22.19 -14.93 -8.44
C PRO A 45 -23.48 -15.70 -8.78
N PHE A 46 -23.94 -16.60 -7.90
CA PHE A 46 -25.12 -17.43 -8.11
C PHE A 46 -26.34 -16.92 -7.33
N SER A 47 -26.16 -16.50 -6.07
CA SER A 47 -27.27 -16.00 -5.24
C SER A 47 -27.45 -14.48 -5.30
N GLY A 48 -26.40 -13.74 -5.69
CA GLY A 48 -26.37 -12.28 -5.62
C GLY A 48 -26.20 -11.72 -4.20
N GLU A 49 -26.06 -12.59 -3.20
CA GLU A 49 -25.87 -12.20 -1.80
C GLU A 49 -24.55 -11.45 -1.60
N LEU A 50 -24.57 -10.41 -0.76
CA LEU A 50 -23.35 -9.70 -0.36
C LEU A 50 -22.56 -10.56 0.61
N LEU A 51 -21.44 -11.11 0.16
CA LEU A 51 -20.52 -11.91 0.98
C LEU A 51 -19.66 -11.04 1.90
N GLY A 52 -19.48 -9.77 1.55
CA GLY A 52 -18.80 -8.78 2.38
C GLY A 52 -18.07 -7.72 1.57
N HIS A 53 -17.14 -7.04 2.23
CA HIS A 53 -16.28 -6.04 1.60
C HIS A 53 -14.82 -6.45 1.69
N TYR A 54 -14.09 -6.24 0.61
CA TYR A 54 -12.65 -6.34 0.57
C TYR A 54 -12.04 -4.96 0.81
N PRO A 55 -11.34 -4.73 1.93
CA PRO A 55 -10.76 -3.44 2.25
C PRO A 55 -9.70 -3.02 1.23
N LEU A 56 -9.73 -1.75 0.84
CA LEU A 56 -8.74 -1.15 -0.04
C LEU A 56 -7.81 -0.23 0.74
N VAL A 57 -6.58 -0.02 0.26
CA VAL A 57 -5.65 0.92 0.89
C VAL A 57 -5.89 2.32 0.32
N LYS A 58 -6.19 3.31 1.17
CA LYS A 58 -6.26 4.72 0.75
C LYS A 58 -4.87 5.27 0.48
N ASP A 59 -3.98 5.14 1.47
CA ASP A 59 -2.58 5.51 1.32
C ASP A 59 -1.68 4.81 2.34
N LYS A 60 -0.37 4.91 2.11
CA LYS A 60 0.66 4.41 3.03
C LYS A 60 1.48 5.57 3.58
N VAL A 61 1.65 5.58 4.89
CA VAL A 61 2.43 6.58 5.62
C VAL A 61 3.50 5.89 6.46
N LYS A 62 4.54 6.65 6.81
CA LYS A 62 5.67 6.19 7.61
C LYS A 62 5.68 6.87 8.96
N VAL A 63 5.89 6.10 10.02
CA VAL A 63 6.00 6.64 11.38
C VAL A 63 7.31 7.41 11.52
N ILE A 64 7.22 8.68 11.92
CA ILE A 64 8.40 9.55 12.14
C ILE A 64 8.68 9.79 13.62
N GLN A 65 7.65 9.71 14.48
CA GLN A 65 7.76 9.92 15.92
C GLN A 65 6.71 9.06 16.63
N VAL A 66 7.10 8.47 17.76
CA VAL A 66 6.25 7.59 18.57
C VAL A 66 6.16 8.11 19.99
N TYR A 67 4.93 8.30 20.47
CA TYR A 67 4.59 8.59 21.86
C TYR A 67 3.95 7.35 22.50
N GLU A 68 3.63 7.40 23.79
CA GLU A 68 3.05 6.24 24.51
C GLU A 68 1.78 5.72 23.82
N LYS A 69 0.83 6.64 23.53
CA LYS A 69 -0.52 6.30 23.06
C LYS A 69 -0.81 6.68 21.61
N PHE A 70 0.08 7.41 20.97
CA PHE A 70 -0.10 7.89 19.59
C PHE A 70 1.23 8.01 18.87
N SER A 71 1.17 8.12 17.54
CA SER A 71 2.35 8.30 16.69
C SER A 71 2.07 9.31 15.61
N ILE A 72 3.10 10.03 15.20
CA ILE A 72 3.05 10.97 14.07
C ILE A 72 3.59 10.26 12.84
N CYS A 73 2.81 10.29 11.77
CA CYS A 73 3.15 9.68 10.50
C CYS A 73 3.24 10.74 9.41
N LYS A 74 4.11 10.49 8.42
CA LYS A 74 4.21 11.30 7.21
C LYS A 74 4.04 10.47 5.94
N THR A 75 3.55 11.10 4.88
CA THR A 75 3.44 10.47 3.56
C THR A 75 4.80 9.99 3.08
N LEU A 76 4.84 8.82 2.45
CA LEU A 76 6.04 8.36 1.76
C LEU A 76 6.28 9.22 0.52
N TYR A 77 7.54 9.65 0.30
CA TYR A 77 7.90 10.21 -1.00
C TYR A 77 7.66 9.15 -2.07
N LYS A 78 6.83 9.45 -3.07
CA LYS A 78 6.81 8.66 -4.30
C LYS A 78 8.20 8.79 -4.91
N GLN A 79 9.02 7.75 -4.76
CA GLN A 79 10.11 7.53 -5.70
C GLN A 79 9.44 7.22 -7.04
N ASN A 80 9.16 8.26 -7.82
CA ASN A 80 9.03 8.08 -9.24
C ASN A 80 10.40 7.55 -9.67
N SER A 81 10.50 6.23 -9.77
CA SER A 81 11.57 5.60 -10.53
C SER A 81 11.35 6.09 -11.94
N ILE A 82 12.01 7.20 -12.28
CA ILE A 82 12.23 7.56 -13.66
C ILE A 82 13.00 6.35 -14.17
N ASN A 83 12.29 5.44 -14.84
CA ASN A 83 12.91 4.44 -15.68
C ASN A 83 13.63 5.25 -16.74
N SER A 84 14.85 5.68 -16.45
CA SER A 84 15.80 6.26 -17.38
C SER A 84 16.24 5.13 -18.30
N LYS A 85 15.32 4.69 -19.16
CA LYS A 85 15.62 4.02 -20.43
C LYS A 85 16.37 4.94 -21.41
N VAL A 86 16.83 6.09 -20.92
CA VAL A 86 17.66 7.07 -21.62
C VAL A 86 19.02 7.12 -20.90
N ILE A 87 19.75 6.00 -20.91
CA ILE A 87 21.19 6.01 -20.70
C ILE A 87 21.81 5.21 -21.86
N SER A 88 22.30 6.00 -22.82
CA SER A 88 23.34 5.69 -23.80
C SER A 88 23.14 4.50 -24.74
N ASN A 89 22.62 4.81 -25.94
CA ASN A 89 22.91 4.07 -27.17
C ASN A 89 24.38 4.29 -27.65
N SER A 90 25.33 4.50 -26.74
CA SER A 90 26.74 4.58 -27.08
C SER A 90 27.42 3.27 -26.74
N LEU A 91 28.12 2.73 -27.74
CA LEU A 91 29.15 1.68 -27.64
C LEU A 91 28.61 0.26 -27.81
N LYS A 92 28.51 -0.10 -29.09
CA LYS A 92 28.82 -1.47 -29.51
C LYS A 92 30.24 -1.81 -29.05
N LEU A 93 30.39 -3.09 -28.66
CA LEU A 93 31.55 -3.97 -28.90
C LEU A 93 32.35 -4.40 -27.65
N SER A 94 32.35 -5.73 -27.47
CA SER A 94 33.36 -6.58 -26.85
C SER A 94 33.70 -6.36 -25.37
N GLN A 95 33.04 -7.13 -24.50
CA GLN A 95 33.76 -8.05 -23.63
C GLN A 95 32.85 -9.16 -23.07
N THR A 96 33.38 -10.36 -23.21
CA THR A 96 32.89 -11.66 -22.83
C THR A 96 32.78 -11.85 -21.31
N GLY A 97 31.76 -12.58 -20.88
CA GLY A 97 31.81 -13.40 -19.66
C GLY A 97 30.99 -12.88 -18.49
N LEU A 98 30.16 -13.77 -17.93
CA LEU A 98 29.37 -13.63 -16.69
C LEU A 98 28.02 -12.90 -16.83
N ILE A 99 27.15 -13.42 -17.71
CA ILE A 99 25.70 -13.24 -17.53
C ILE A 99 25.29 -14.12 -16.34
N SER A 100 25.29 -13.55 -15.14
CA SER A 100 24.63 -14.13 -13.98
C SER A 100 23.18 -14.43 -14.34
N LYS A 101 22.82 -15.71 -14.42
CA LYS A 101 21.43 -16.16 -14.51
C LYS A 101 20.74 -15.84 -13.18
N ASN A 102 20.38 -14.57 -13.00
CA ASN A 102 19.48 -14.17 -11.94
C ASN A 102 18.14 -14.87 -12.21
N ASN A 103 17.78 -15.83 -11.34
CA ASN A 103 16.49 -16.52 -11.40
C ASN A 103 15.38 -15.53 -11.02
N ILE A 104 14.91 -14.75 -12.01
CA ILE A 104 13.76 -13.86 -11.85
C ILE A 104 12.53 -14.75 -11.66
N LYS A 105 12.07 -14.88 -10.41
CA LYS A 105 10.79 -15.54 -10.10
C LYS A 105 9.65 -14.67 -10.62
N THR A 106 9.17 -14.94 -11.83
CA THR A 106 7.99 -14.28 -12.37
C THR A 106 6.73 -14.94 -11.81
N ARG A 107 5.80 -14.15 -11.25
CA ARG A 107 4.48 -14.66 -10.85
C ARG A 107 3.74 -15.17 -12.09
N LYS A 108 3.23 -16.40 -12.05
CA LYS A 108 2.35 -16.93 -13.11
C LYS A 108 1.01 -16.18 -13.07
N ARG A 109 0.59 -15.61 -14.20
CA ARG A 109 -0.72 -14.98 -14.33
C ARG A 109 -1.83 -16.04 -14.30
N LEU A 110 -2.97 -15.68 -13.71
CA LEU A 110 -4.19 -16.49 -13.80
C LEU A 110 -4.73 -16.44 -15.24
N ASN A 111 -5.34 -17.54 -15.69
CA ASN A 111 -6.01 -17.61 -16.99
C ASN A 111 -7.45 -17.08 -16.84
N ILE A 112 -7.60 -15.77 -16.85
CA ILE A 112 -8.88 -15.07 -16.64
C ILE A 112 -9.24 -14.22 -17.86
N GLU A 113 -10.54 -14.08 -18.11
CA GLU A 113 -11.06 -13.15 -19.12
C GLU A 113 -10.72 -11.71 -18.72
N SER A 114 -10.00 -10.99 -19.57
CA SER A 114 -9.53 -9.63 -19.29
C SER A 114 -10.67 -8.63 -19.08
N SER A 115 -11.85 -8.88 -19.66
CA SER A 115 -13.05 -8.04 -19.50
C SER A 115 -13.66 -8.08 -18.10
N LYS A 116 -13.30 -9.07 -17.27
CA LYS A 116 -13.79 -9.22 -15.89
C LYS A 116 -12.82 -8.64 -14.85
N VAL A 117 -11.73 -8.01 -15.29
CA VAL A 117 -10.78 -7.35 -14.41
C VAL A 117 -11.14 -5.87 -14.35
N ASN A 118 -11.60 -5.40 -13.19
CA ASN A 118 -11.71 -3.97 -12.94
C ASN A 118 -10.33 -3.42 -12.61
N ASP A 119 -9.80 -2.54 -13.46
CA ASP A 119 -8.49 -1.89 -13.28
C ASP A 119 -8.42 -1.02 -12.00
N GLU A 120 -9.56 -0.63 -11.45
CA GLU A 120 -9.67 0.09 -10.18
C GLU A 120 -9.41 -0.85 -8.99
N ASP A 121 -10.08 -2.01 -8.97
CA ASP A 121 -9.91 -3.04 -7.96
C ASP A 121 -8.54 -3.71 -8.04
N ALA A 122 -8.00 -3.86 -9.26
CA ALA A 122 -6.69 -4.44 -9.52
C ALA A 122 -5.53 -3.65 -8.91
N ARG A 123 -5.73 -2.34 -8.64
CA ARG A 123 -4.71 -1.49 -8.01
C ARG A 123 -4.69 -1.61 -6.48
N TYR A 124 -5.66 -2.30 -5.88
CA TYR A 124 -5.79 -2.43 -4.42
C TYR A 124 -5.75 -1.08 -3.69
N LYS A 125 -6.15 0.01 -4.39
CA LYS A 125 -6.05 1.39 -3.91
C LYS A 125 -7.40 2.09 -3.99
N SER A 126 -7.84 2.64 -2.87
CA SER A 126 -9.07 3.43 -2.81
C SER A 126 -8.80 4.86 -3.31
N ASN A 127 -9.77 5.41 -4.06
CA ASN A 127 -9.78 6.81 -4.48
C ASN A 127 -10.44 7.73 -3.42
N LYS A 128 -10.98 7.17 -2.33
CA LYS A 128 -11.63 7.96 -1.28
C LYS A 128 -10.58 8.72 -0.45
N PRO A 129 -10.85 9.98 -0.06
CA PRO A 129 -9.95 10.73 0.78
C PRO A 129 -9.81 10.11 2.18
N ILE A 130 -8.64 10.30 2.79
CA ILE A 130 -8.39 9.95 4.18
C ILE A 130 -9.21 10.85 5.10
N LYS A 131 -9.82 10.27 6.13
CA LYS A 131 -10.65 10.95 7.12
C LYS A 131 -10.23 10.55 8.54
N ILE A 132 -10.55 11.41 9.50
CA ILE A 132 -10.42 11.08 10.92
C ILE A 132 -11.33 9.88 11.21
N GLY A 133 -10.82 8.91 11.96
CA GLY A 133 -11.51 7.66 12.27
C GLY A 133 -11.26 6.52 11.28
N ASP A 134 -10.55 6.74 10.17
CA ASP A 134 -10.15 5.65 9.28
C ASP A 134 -9.27 4.65 10.02
N ILE A 135 -9.53 3.34 9.83
CA ILE A 135 -8.73 2.27 10.44
C ILE A 135 -7.34 2.22 9.80
N VAL A 136 -6.34 1.96 10.64
CA VAL A 136 -4.96 1.79 10.20
C VAL A 136 -4.38 0.44 10.62
N VAL A 137 -3.49 -0.08 9.79
CA VAL A 137 -2.79 -1.35 10.03
C VAL A 137 -1.29 -1.14 9.86
N VAL A 138 -0.51 -1.73 10.76
CA VAL A 138 0.95 -1.73 10.69
C VAL A 138 1.38 -2.81 9.69
N GLU A 139 2.12 -2.43 8.66
CA GLU A 139 2.77 -3.32 7.71
C GLU A 139 4.22 -3.57 8.17
N ARG A 140 4.52 -4.80 8.59
CA ARG A 140 5.87 -5.27 8.99
C ARG A 140 6.44 -6.21 7.93
#